data_AF-A0A6B3FD88-F1
#
_entry.id   AF-A0A6B3FD88-F1
#
_cell.length_a   1.000
_cell.length_b   1.000
_cell.length_c   1.000
_cell.angle_alpha   90.00
_cell.angle_beta   90.00
_cell.angle_gamma   90.00
#
_symmetry.space_group_name_H-M   'P 1'
#
loop_
_entity.id
_entity.type
_entity.pdbx_description
1 polymer ?
#
loop_
_entity_poly.entity_id
_entity_poly.type
_entity_poly.pdbx_seq_one_letter_code
_entity_poly.pdbx_strand_id
1 'polypeptide(L)' 'MTENEDASRPYRHDGTDRRMHNVDARTLRSLAHPLRIRLLNTLREFGPATASKLGERLGESSGATSYHLRQLA' A
#
# COMPACT_ATOMS: atom_id res chain seq x y z
N MET A 1 -2.90 51.89 17.22
CA MET A 1 -4.12 51.31 17.80
C MET A 1 -5.23 51.76 16.87
N THR A 2 -5.60 50.99 15.85
CA THR A 2 -6.38 49.76 15.98
C THR A 2 -5.92 48.72 14.96
N GLU A 3 -6.03 47.46 15.37
CA GLU A 3 -5.39 46.29 14.80
C GLU A 3 -5.83 45.95 13.38
N ASN A 4 -4.87 45.43 12.60
CA ASN A 4 -5.11 44.69 11.38
C ASN A 4 -6.03 43.51 11.70
N GLU A 5 -7.29 43.56 11.26
CA GLU A 5 -8.17 42.40 11.18
C GLU A 5 -7.72 41.52 9.99
N ASP A 6 -6.54 40.93 10.13
CA ASP A 6 -6.03 39.92 9.22
C ASP A 6 -6.75 38.60 9.49
N ALA A 7 -7.81 38.40 8.72
CA ALA A 7 -8.23 37.12 8.17
C ALA A 7 -8.15 35.90 9.10
N SER A 8 -9.06 35.83 10.08
CA SER A 8 -9.57 34.53 10.54
C SER A 8 -10.53 33.94 9.50
N ARG A 9 -10.00 33.62 8.31
CA ARG A 9 -10.67 32.70 7.40
C ARG A 9 -10.54 31.31 8.02
N PRO A 10 -11.62 30.65 8.45
CA PRO A 10 -11.53 29.23 8.76
C PRO A 10 -11.08 28.56 7.47
N TYR A 11 -9.94 27.86 7.56
CA TYR A 11 -9.41 27.03 6.49
C TYR A 11 -10.55 26.16 5.96
N ARG A 12 -11.13 26.54 4.81
CA ARG A 12 -12.17 25.77 4.16
C ARG A 12 -11.48 24.51 3.65
N HIS A 13 -11.58 23.44 4.43
CA HIS A 13 -11.14 22.13 3.98
C HIS A 13 -12.12 21.67 2.90
N ASP A 14 -11.86 22.11 1.67
CA ASP A 14 -12.51 21.61 0.47
C ASP A 14 -12.24 20.09 0.35
N GLY A 15 -13.31 19.31 0.43
CA GLY A 15 -13.53 18.16 -0.45
C GLY A 15 -12.76 16.86 -0.24
N THR A 16 -11.68 16.79 0.54
CA THR A 16 -11.01 15.50 0.77
C THR A 16 -10.86 15.22 2.25
N ASP A 17 -11.82 14.51 2.80
CA ASP A 17 -11.69 13.73 4.03
C ASP A 17 -10.41 12.89 3.89
N ARG A 18 -9.31 13.38 4.49
CA ARG A 18 -8.03 12.67 4.52
C ARG A 18 -8.24 11.51 5.47
N ARG A 19 -8.88 10.44 4.98
CA ARG A 19 -9.02 9.17 5.68
C ARG A 19 -7.62 8.76 6.14
N MET A 20 -7.35 9.00 7.41
CA MET A 20 -6.15 8.51 8.05
C MET A 20 -6.34 7.00 8.15
N HIS A 21 -5.83 6.29 7.14
CA HIS A 21 -5.80 4.85 7.15
C HIS A 21 -4.84 4.45 8.27
N ASN A 22 -5.38 3.90 9.35
CA ASN A 22 -4.57 3.40 10.45
C ASN A 22 -3.86 2.12 9.94
N VAL A 23 -2.60 2.28 9.52
CA VAL A 23 -1.78 1.17 9.03
C VAL A 23 -1.05 0.54 10.20
N ASP A 24 -1.43 -0.68 10.53
CA ASP A 24 -0.77 -1.43 11.61
C ASP A 24 0.71 -1.71 11.27
N ALA A 25 1.57 -1.67 12.28
CA ALA A 25 3.01 -1.89 12.16
C ALA A 25 3.33 -3.29 11.61
N ARG A 26 2.46 -4.29 11.85
CA ARG A 26 2.60 -5.63 11.26
C ARG A 26 2.43 -5.60 9.75
N THR A 27 1.45 -4.85 9.25
CA THR A 27 1.18 -4.68 7.81
C THR A 27 2.32 -3.94 7.12
N LEU A 28 2.87 -2.90 7.76
CA LEU A 28 4.07 -2.23 7.23
C LEU A 28 5.26 -3.18 7.13
N ARG A 29 5.43 -4.03 8.15
CA ARG A 29 6.53 -5.00 8.20
C ARG A 29 6.34 -6.14 7.18
N SER A 30 5.10 -6.53 6.87
CA SER A 30 4.84 -7.48 5.79
C SER A 30 5.23 -6.89 4.44
N LEU A 31 4.99 -5.60 4.19
CA LEU A 31 5.38 -4.94 2.94
C LEU A 31 6.89 -4.70 2.78
N ALA A 32 7.68 -4.78 3.86
CA ALA A 32 9.13 -4.52 3.81
C ALA A 32 9.93 -5.54 2.98
N HIS A 33 9.35 -6.69 2.64
CA HIS A 33 10.05 -7.70 1.85
C HIS A 33 9.91 -7.41 0.34
N PRO A 34 11.02 -7.30 -0.41
CA PRO A 34 10.99 -6.86 -1.81
C PRO A 34 10.16 -7.79 -2.71
N LEU A 35 10.18 -9.10 -2.45
CA LEU A 35 9.36 -10.04 -3.20
C LEU A 35 7.86 -9.77 -3.06
N ARG A 36 7.37 -9.29 -1.90
CA ARG A 36 5.94 -9.01 -1.73
C ARG A 36 5.50 -7.79 -2.53
N ILE A 37 6.33 -6.76 -2.62
CA ILE A 37 6.08 -5.61 -3.49
C ILE A 37 6.06 -6.04 -4.96
N ARG A 38 7.01 -6.88 -5.39
CA ARG A 38 7.02 -7.45 -6.74
C ARG A 38 5.74 -8.26 -7.03
N LEU A 39 5.26 -9.06 -6.08
CA LEU A 39 4.01 -9.82 -6.21
C LEU A 39 2.79 -8.90 -6.37
N LEU A 40 2.65 -7.87 -5.53
CA LEU A 40 1.56 -6.90 -5.63
C LEU A 40 1.58 -6.15 -6.96
N ASN A 41 2.75 -5.71 -7.42
CA ASN A 41 2.89 -5.04 -8.71
C ASN A 41 2.52 -5.98 -9.86
N THR A 42 2.97 -7.24 -9.82
CA THR A 42 2.66 -8.24 -10.85
C THR A 42 1.15 -8.53 -10.91
N LEU A 43 0.48 -8.65 -9.76
CA LEU A 43 -0.96 -8.85 -9.70
C LEU A 43 -1.75 -7.63 -10.19
N ARG A 44 -1.24 -6.42 -9.95
CA ARG A 44 -1.83 -5.18 -10.48
C ARG A 44 -1.68 -5.08 -12.00
N GLU A 45 -0.53 -5.52 -12.53
CA GLU A 45 -0.21 -5.42 -13.95
C GLU A 45 -0.88 -6.52 -14.78
N PHE A 46 -0.86 -7.76 -14.32
CA PHE A 46 -1.31 -8.94 -15.09
C PHE A 46 -2.61 -9.56 -14.57
N GLY A 47 -3.18 -9.04 -13.48
CA GLY A 47 -4.38 -9.55 -12.85
C GLY A 47 -4.16 -10.77 -11.94
N PRO A 48 -5.25 -11.39 -11.46
CA PRO A 48 -5.19 -12.56 -10.57
C PRO A 48 -4.42 -13.73 -11.17
N ALA A 49 -3.53 -14.33 -10.38
CA ALA A 49 -2.70 -15.44 -10.82
C ALA A 49 -2.42 -16.42 -9.66
N THR A 50 -2.08 -17.66 -10.00
CA THR A 50 -1.67 -18.67 -9.03
C THR A 50 -0.24 -18.44 -8.55
N ALA A 51 0.10 -18.97 -7.36
CA ALA A 51 1.45 -18.87 -6.81
C ALA A 51 2.52 -19.44 -7.75
N SER A 52 2.23 -20.54 -8.45
CA SER A 52 3.15 -21.14 -9.43
C SER A 52 3.40 -20.21 -10.62
N LYS A 53 2.35 -19.63 -11.20
CA LYS A 53 2.46 -18.72 -12.34
C LYS A 53 3.17 -17.41 -11.99
N LEU A 54 2.99 -16.93 -10.76
CA LEU A 54 3.73 -15.78 -10.23
C LEU A 54 5.21 -16.13 -9.99
N GLY A 55 5.50 -17.31 -9.46
CA GLY A 55 6.87 -17.79 -9.27
C GLY A 55 7.63 -17.90 -10.59
N GLU A 56 7.02 -18.53 -11.60
CA GLU A 56 7.57 -18.60 -12.96
C GLU A 56 7.90 -17.22 -13.53
N ARG A 57 6.97 -16.26 -13.41
CA ARG A 57 7.16 -14.89 -13.93
C ARG A 57 8.26 -14.12 -13.19
N LEU A 58 8.43 -14.37 -11.89
CA LEU A 58 9.37 -13.64 -11.05
C LEU A 58 10.74 -14.33 -10.89
N GLY A 59 10.89 -15.55 -11.42
CA GLY A 59 12.09 -16.36 -11.26
C GLY A 59 12.22 -16.95 -9.84
N GLU A 60 11.09 -17.18 -9.17
CA GLU A 60 11.01 -17.60 -7.78
C GLU A 60 10.36 -18.98 -7.66
N SER A 61 10.64 -19.71 -6.58
CA SER A 61 9.95 -20.97 -6.33
C SER A 61 8.48 -20.74 -5.98
N SER A 62 7.62 -21.70 -6.37
CA SER A 62 6.20 -21.70 -6.00
C SER A 62 6.00 -21.72 -4.48
N GLY A 63 6.86 -22.42 -3.74
CA GLY A 63 6.86 -22.47 -2.28
C GLY A 63 7.12 -21.11 -1.62
N ALA A 64 8.21 -20.43 -2.02
CA ALA A 64 8.54 -19.09 -1.53
C ALA A 64 7.41 -18.10 -1.88
N THR A 65 6.94 -18.13 -3.13
CA THR A 65 5.84 -17.28 -3.59
C THR A 65 4.57 -17.47 -2.75
N SER A 66 4.16 -18.73 -2.53
CA SER A 66 2.99 -19.08 -1.73
C SER A 66 3.11 -18.61 -0.27
N TYR A 67 4.31 -18.72 0.31
CA TYR A 67 4.60 -18.22 1.65
C TYR A 67 4.47 -16.70 1.77
N HIS A 68 4.94 -15.96 0.77
CA HIS A 68 4.81 -14.51 0.76
C HIS A 68 3.38 -14.03 0.51
N LEU A 69 2.61 -14.72 -0.34
CA LEU A 69 1.19 -14.43 -0.56
C LEU A 69 0.37 -14.62 0.73
N ARG A 70 0.62 -15.69 1.50
CA ARG A 70 -0.04 -15.91 2.80
C ARG A 70 0.24 -14.81 3.83
N GLN A 71 1.38 -14.13 3.73
CA GLN A 71 1.71 -13.02 4.64
C GLN A 71 1.13 -11.68 4.21
N LEU A 72 0.56 -11.61 3.00
CA LEU A 72 -0.18 -10.46 2.50
C LEU A 72 -1.69 -10.55 2.73
N ALA A 73 -2.19 -11.73 3.10
CA ALA A 73 -3.59 -12.01 3.40
C ALA A 73 -3.90 -11.87 4.90
#